data_AF-A0A4Z2E2Q6-F1
#
_entry.id   AF-A0A4Z2E2Q6-F1
#
_cell.length_a   1.000
_cell.length_b   1.000
_cell.length_c   1.000
_cell.angle_alpha   90.00
_cell.angle_beta   90.00
_cell.angle_gamma   90.00
#
_symmetry.space_group_name_H-M   'P 1'
#
loop_
_entity.id
_entity.type
_entity.pdbx_description
1 polymer ?
#
loop_
_entity_poly.entity_id
_entity_poly.type
_entity_poly.pdbx_seq_one_letter_code
_entity_poly.pdbx_strand_id
1 'polypeptide(L)'
;MFNVYRRLVSSSELDYHDAATVNGRCQGICDQWDNLGTLTQKRRDALERVEKLWETIDQLYLEFAKRAAPFNNWMDGAMEDLQDMFIVHSIEEIQSLITAHDQFKATLPEADKERMATMGIHNEILKIAQTYGIKLSGINPYTTLSPQDISTKWDTVKHLVPLRDQMLQEEVARQQANERLRRQFAAQANIIGPWIQTKMEVRKIQ
;
A
#
# COMPACT_ATOMS: atom_id res chain seq x y z
N MET A 1 -34.31 -44.97 -6.88
CA MET A 1 -33.44 -46.10 -6.48
C MET A 1 -34.23 -47.28 -5.92
N PHE A 2 -34.94 -47.13 -4.79
CA PHE A 2 -35.78 -48.21 -4.21
C PHE A 2 -36.79 -48.84 -5.19
N ASN A 3 -37.39 -48.04 -6.08
CA ASN A 3 -38.43 -48.53 -7.01
C ASN A 3 -37.89 -49.32 -8.22
N VAL A 4 -36.61 -49.16 -8.58
CA VAL A 4 -35.99 -49.91 -9.70
C VAL A 4 -35.50 -51.27 -9.21
N TYR A 5 -34.84 -51.28 -8.05
CA TYR A 5 -34.47 -52.51 -7.35
C TYR A 5 -35.69 -53.39 -7.03
N ARG A 6 -36.78 -52.79 -6.54
CA ARG A 6 -38.04 -53.50 -6.23
C ARG A 6 -38.71 -54.12 -7.46
N ARG A 7 -38.53 -53.53 -8.66
CA ARG A 7 -39.08 -54.04 -9.93
C ARG A 7 -38.24 -55.17 -10.55
N LEU A 8 -36.93 -55.18 -10.31
CA LEU A 8 -36.03 -56.24 -10.77
C LEU A 8 -36.20 -57.52 -9.95
N VAL A 9 -36.38 -57.39 -8.63
CA VAL A 9 -36.71 -58.53 -7.75
C VAL A 9 -37.99 -59.22 -8.25
N SER A 10 -39.02 -58.47 -8.66
CA SER A 10 -40.24 -59.06 -9.21
C SER A 10 -40.08 -59.72 -10.59
N SER A 11 -39.07 -59.35 -11.39
CA SER A 11 -38.86 -59.96 -12.72
C SER A 11 -38.17 -61.32 -12.64
N SER A 12 -37.29 -61.52 -11.65
CA SER A 12 -36.64 -62.80 -11.37
C SER A 12 -37.61 -63.83 -10.76
N GLU A 13 -38.70 -63.36 -10.12
CA GLU A 13 -39.80 -64.20 -9.61
C GLU A 13 -40.78 -64.67 -10.70
N LEU A 14 -40.71 -64.11 -11.92
CA LEU A 14 -41.64 -64.36 -13.03
C LEU A 14 -41.06 -65.27 -14.15
N ASP A 15 -39.89 -65.86 -13.94
CA ASP A 15 -39.19 -66.76 -14.88
C ASP A 15 -39.09 -66.20 -16.32
N TYR A 16 -38.76 -64.91 -16.42
CA TYR A 16 -38.64 -64.22 -17.71
C TYR A 16 -37.38 -64.69 -18.46
N HIS A 17 -37.55 -65.18 -19.69
CA HIS A 17 -36.50 -65.86 -20.48
C HIS A 17 -35.20 -65.07 -20.73
N ASP A 18 -35.23 -63.74 -20.68
CA ASP A 18 -34.05 -62.87 -20.88
C ASP A 18 -33.72 -62.03 -19.62
N ALA A 19 -34.14 -62.50 -18.44
CA ALA A 19 -33.93 -61.79 -17.18
C ALA A 19 -32.44 -61.53 -16.90
N ALA A 20 -31.55 -62.44 -17.28
CA ALA A 20 -30.11 -62.30 -17.06
C ALA A 20 -29.52 -61.08 -17.81
N THR A 21 -29.88 -60.89 -19.08
CA THR A 21 -29.41 -59.76 -19.91
C THR A 21 -29.97 -58.45 -19.40
N VAL A 22 -31.27 -58.42 -19.06
CA VAL A 22 -31.94 -57.22 -18.52
C VAL A 22 -31.36 -56.83 -17.16
N ASN A 23 -31.14 -57.80 -16.27
CA ASN A 23 -30.53 -57.57 -14.96
C ASN A 23 -29.08 -57.09 -15.08
N GLY A 24 -28.28 -57.68 -15.97
CA GLY A 24 -26.91 -57.23 -16.23
C GLY A 24 -26.86 -55.79 -16.78
N ARG A 25 -27.75 -55.46 -17.72
CA ARG A 25 -27.89 -54.08 -18.22
C ARG A 25 -28.34 -53.13 -17.12
N CYS A 26 -29.28 -53.54 -16.27
CA CYS A 26 -29.75 -52.70 -15.17
C CYS A 26 -28.67 -52.47 -14.11
N GLN A 27 -27.87 -53.49 -13.78
CA GLN A 27 -26.72 -53.34 -12.90
C GLN A 27 -25.72 -52.34 -13.47
N GLY A 28 -25.39 -52.45 -14.77
CA GLY A 28 -24.50 -51.47 -15.41
C GLY A 28 -25.04 -50.04 -15.39
N ILE A 29 -26.35 -49.84 -15.49
CA ILE A 29 -27.00 -48.53 -15.33
C ILE A 29 -26.91 -48.04 -13.87
N CYS A 30 -27.12 -48.92 -12.89
CA CYS A 30 -26.98 -48.59 -11.48
C CYS A 30 -25.53 -48.18 -11.13
N ASP A 31 -24.54 -48.95 -11.59
CA ASP A 31 -23.12 -48.65 -11.35
C ASP A 31 -22.72 -47.30 -11.99
N GLN A 32 -23.20 -47.04 -13.21
CA GLN A 32 -22.99 -45.75 -13.88
C GLN A 32 -23.67 -44.60 -13.13
N TRP A 33 -24.87 -44.82 -12.59
CA TRP A 33 -25.59 -43.81 -11.83
C TRP A 33 -24.89 -43.47 -10.51
N ASP A 34 -24.39 -44.49 -9.79
CA ASP A 34 -23.63 -44.30 -8.55
C ASP A 34 -22.28 -43.60 -8.82
N ASN A 35 -21.60 -43.98 -9.90
CA ASN A 35 -20.40 -43.29 -10.35
C ASN A 35 -20.69 -41.83 -10.75
N LEU A 36 -21.78 -41.57 -11.48
CA LEU A 36 -22.21 -40.21 -11.83
C LEU A 36 -22.50 -39.37 -10.58
N GLY A 37 -23.16 -39.96 -9.58
CA GLY A 37 -23.39 -39.31 -8.28
C GLY A 37 -22.08 -38.91 -7.60
N THR A 38 -21.12 -39.84 -7.56
CA THR A 38 -19.79 -39.61 -6.98
C THR A 38 -19.00 -38.53 -7.74
N LEU A 39 -19.00 -38.57 -9.06
CA LEU A 39 -18.33 -37.57 -9.91
C LEU A 39 -18.96 -36.19 -9.76
N THR A 40 -20.29 -36.12 -9.65
CA THR A 40 -21.02 -34.88 -9.46
C THR A 40 -20.69 -34.25 -8.10
N GLN A 41 -20.65 -35.05 -7.03
CA GLN A 41 -20.25 -34.56 -5.71
C GLN A 41 -18.80 -34.05 -5.71
N LYS A 42 -17.86 -34.83 -6.26
CA LYS A 42 -16.45 -34.39 -6.38
C LYS A 42 -16.31 -33.09 -7.16
N ARG A 43 -17.09 -32.92 -8.23
CA ARG A 43 -17.10 -31.68 -9.02
C ARG A 43 -17.63 -30.51 -8.21
N ARG A 44 -18.74 -30.69 -7.47
CA ARG A 44 -19.29 -29.67 -6.58
C ARG A 44 -18.26 -29.23 -5.54
N ASP A 45 -17.67 -30.18 -4.83
CA ASP A 45 -16.67 -29.89 -3.77
C ASP A 45 -15.42 -29.20 -4.35
N ALA A 46 -15.04 -29.50 -5.60
CA ALA A 46 -13.96 -28.80 -6.28
C ALA A 46 -14.34 -27.35 -6.64
N LEU A 47 -15.55 -27.12 -7.15
CA LEU A 47 -16.04 -25.79 -7.50
C LEU A 47 -16.18 -24.90 -6.26
N GLU A 48 -16.81 -25.39 -5.19
CA GLU A 48 -16.98 -24.65 -3.93
C GLU A 48 -15.62 -24.26 -3.31
N ARG A 49 -14.62 -25.15 -3.40
CA ARG A 49 -13.25 -24.82 -2.95
C ARG A 49 -12.62 -23.72 -3.79
N VAL A 50 -12.76 -23.78 -5.11
CA VAL A 50 -12.19 -22.76 -6.01
C VAL A 50 -12.91 -21.42 -5.84
N GLU A 51 -14.23 -21.42 -5.69
CA GLU A 51 -15.04 -20.25 -5.39
C GLU A 51 -14.55 -19.53 -4.12
N LYS A 52 -14.38 -20.27 -3.01
CA LYS A 52 -13.86 -19.71 -1.76
C LYS A 52 -12.46 -19.12 -1.89
N LEU A 53 -11.59 -19.72 -2.71
CA LEU A 53 -10.26 -19.16 -2.98
C LEU A 53 -10.37 -17.82 -3.72
N TRP A 54 -11.27 -17.73 -4.71
CA TRP A 54 -11.52 -16.48 -5.43
C TRP A 54 -12.13 -15.40 -4.54
N GLU A 55 -13.09 -15.75 -3.67
CA GLU A 55 -13.64 -14.81 -2.68
C GLU A 55 -12.54 -14.26 -1.76
N THR A 56 -11.60 -15.11 -1.34
CA THR A 56 -10.46 -14.68 -0.50
C THR A 56 -9.54 -13.73 -1.28
N ILE A 57 -9.20 -14.06 -2.52
CA ILE A 57 -8.37 -13.21 -3.39
C ILE A 57 -9.04 -11.86 -3.63
N ASP A 58 -10.34 -11.86 -3.90
CA ASP A 58 -11.13 -10.65 -4.14
C ASP A 58 -11.15 -9.73 -2.92
N GLN A 59 -11.37 -10.31 -1.73
CA GLN A 59 -11.33 -9.57 -0.47
C GLN A 59 -9.94 -8.96 -0.19
N LEU A 60 -8.86 -9.69 -0.48
CA LEU A 60 -7.49 -9.16 -0.35
C LEU A 60 -7.22 -8.05 -1.37
N TYR A 61 -7.71 -8.16 -2.61
CA TYR A 61 -7.60 -7.07 -3.60
C TYR A 61 -8.33 -5.81 -3.13
N LEU A 62 -9.51 -5.95 -2.54
CA LEU A 62 -10.26 -4.84 -1.96
C LEU A 62 -9.52 -4.21 -0.77
N GLU A 63 -8.95 -5.03 0.11
CA GLU A 63 -8.17 -4.54 1.26
C GLU A 63 -6.93 -3.77 0.81
N PHE A 64 -6.19 -4.30 -0.17
CA PHE A 64 -5.07 -3.60 -0.78
C PHE A 64 -5.51 -2.23 -1.31
N ALA A 65 -6.60 -2.17 -2.09
CA ALA A 65 -7.09 -0.92 -2.67
C ALA A 65 -7.46 0.12 -1.60
N LYS A 66 -8.12 -0.33 -0.52
CA LYS A 66 -8.52 0.54 0.61
C LYS A 66 -7.33 1.14 1.35
N ARG A 67 -6.21 0.42 1.46
CA ARG A 67 -4.99 0.89 2.14
C ARG A 67 -4.08 1.69 1.22
N ALA A 68 -3.92 1.21 -0.01
CA ALA A 68 -3.09 1.85 -1.02
C ALA A 68 -3.57 3.27 -1.37
N ALA A 69 -4.88 3.52 -1.43
CA ALA A 69 -5.41 4.84 -1.78
C ALA A 69 -4.99 5.97 -0.81
N PRO A 70 -5.27 5.91 0.51
CA PRO A 70 -4.81 6.94 1.44
C PRO A 70 -3.29 6.99 1.56
N PHE A 71 -2.60 5.84 1.51
CA PHE A 71 -1.15 5.80 1.55
C PHE A 71 -0.51 6.48 0.32
N ASN A 72 -1.09 6.27 -0.86
CA ASN A 72 -0.67 6.95 -2.08
C ASN A 72 -0.85 8.47 -1.96
N ASN A 73 -2.00 8.94 -1.48
CA ASN A 73 -2.24 10.36 -1.30
C ASN A 73 -1.28 10.98 -0.28
N TRP A 74 -0.96 10.26 0.79
CA TRP A 74 0.06 10.69 1.74
C TRP A 74 1.44 10.82 1.10
N MET A 75 1.84 9.86 0.26
CA MET A 75 3.12 9.95 -0.47
C MET A 75 3.13 11.13 -1.45
N ASP A 76 2.02 11.38 -2.15
CA ASP A 76 1.90 12.50 -3.08
C ASP A 76 2.04 13.85 -2.35
N GLY A 77 1.35 14.03 -1.22
CA GLY A 77 1.51 15.22 -0.37
C GLY A 77 2.91 15.35 0.22
N ALA A 78 3.51 14.25 0.68
CA ALA A 78 4.88 14.27 1.19
C ALA A 78 5.90 14.68 0.11
N MET A 79 5.74 14.23 -1.13
CA MET A 79 6.60 14.66 -2.24
C MET A 79 6.44 16.15 -2.53
N GLU A 80 5.21 16.67 -2.53
CA GLU A 80 4.92 18.09 -2.69
C GLU A 80 5.60 18.93 -1.60
N ASP A 81 5.40 18.58 -0.32
CA ASP A 81 5.98 19.29 0.83
C ASP A 81 7.51 19.30 0.81
N LEU A 82 8.14 18.18 0.43
CA LEU A 82 9.60 18.06 0.38
C LEU A 82 10.20 18.93 -0.75
N GLN A 83 9.46 19.11 -1.83
CA GLN A 83 9.88 19.90 -2.99
C GLN A 83 9.44 21.38 -2.91
N ASP A 84 8.59 21.75 -1.95
CA ASP A 84 8.07 23.10 -1.82
C ASP A 84 9.17 24.14 -1.60
N MET A 85 9.13 25.22 -2.38
CA MET A 85 10.13 26.28 -2.30
C MET A 85 9.84 27.18 -1.10
N PHE A 86 10.80 27.34 -0.19
CA PHE A 86 10.65 28.23 0.98
C PHE A 86 11.50 29.49 0.85
N ILE A 87 11.03 30.56 1.51
CA ILE A 87 11.74 31.84 1.65
C ILE A 87 11.70 32.23 3.13
N VAL A 88 12.86 32.50 3.72
CA VAL A 88 13.01 32.86 5.14
C VAL A 88 13.89 34.10 5.31
N HIS A 89 13.63 34.87 6.35
CA HIS A 89 14.28 36.15 6.65
C HIS A 89 14.87 36.22 8.06
N SER A 90 14.70 35.15 8.86
CA SER A 90 15.22 35.05 10.22
C SER A 90 15.68 33.63 10.57
N ILE A 91 16.49 33.53 11.63
CA ILE A 91 16.92 32.25 12.19
C ILE A 91 15.73 31.49 12.79
N GLU A 92 14.75 32.19 13.34
CA GLU A 92 13.56 31.58 13.96
C GLU A 92 12.65 30.91 12.94
N GLU A 93 12.47 31.52 11.77
CA GLU A 93 11.69 30.97 10.65
C GLU A 93 12.31 29.66 10.13
N ILE A 94 13.64 29.65 9.87
CA ILE A 94 14.31 28.43 9.40
C ILE A 94 14.31 27.32 10.46
N GLN A 95 14.42 27.68 11.74
CA GLN A 95 14.34 26.69 12.83
C GLN A 95 12.95 26.06 12.95
N SER A 96 11.90 26.84 12.67
CA SER A 96 10.52 26.34 12.61
C SER A 96 10.34 25.33 11.46
N LEU A 97 10.89 25.62 10.28
CA LEU A 97 10.90 24.68 9.14
C LEU A 97 11.66 23.39 9.44
N ILE A 98 12.82 23.47 10.10
CA ILE A 98 13.56 22.28 10.54
C ILE A 98 12.74 21.45 11.51
N THR A 99 12.10 22.10 12.48
CA THR A 99 11.28 21.39 13.48
C THR A 99 10.11 20.66 12.82
N ALA A 100 9.44 21.30 11.85
CA ALA A 100 8.38 20.66 11.06
C ALA A 100 8.92 19.48 10.24
N HIS A 101 10.10 19.63 9.63
CA HIS A 101 10.74 18.54 8.88
C HIS A 101 11.16 17.36 9.78
N ASP A 102 11.64 17.62 10.99
CA ASP A 102 11.96 16.58 11.97
C ASP A 102 10.71 15.84 12.45
N GLN A 103 9.60 16.55 12.66
CA GLN A 103 8.31 15.94 12.96
C GLN A 103 7.82 15.05 11.81
N PHE A 104 7.94 15.53 10.56
CA PHE A 104 7.65 14.70 9.38
C PHE A 104 8.53 13.44 9.35
N LYS A 105 9.85 13.56 9.54
CA LYS A 105 10.75 12.39 9.59
C LYS A 105 10.38 11.39 10.67
N ALA A 106 9.85 11.84 11.80
CA ALA A 106 9.36 10.97 12.87
C ALA A 106 8.14 10.13 12.46
N THR A 107 7.39 10.52 11.42
CA THR A 107 6.27 9.73 10.88
C THR A 107 6.70 8.63 9.90
N LEU A 108 7.90 8.73 9.32
CA LEU A 108 8.39 7.80 8.29
C LEU A 108 8.44 6.33 8.74
N PRO A 109 8.84 5.99 9.98
CA PRO A 109 8.84 4.59 10.42
C PRO A 109 7.43 3.98 10.43
N GLU A 110 6.42 4.76 10.78
CA GLU A 110 5.03 4.29 10.76
C GLU A 110 4.51 4.17 9.32
N ALA A 111 4.87 5.12 8.46
CA ALA A 111 4.56 5.04 7.03
C ALA A 111 5.21 3.80 6.36
N ASP A 112 6.43 3.42 6.75
CA ASP A 112 7.07 2.20 6.23
C ASP A 112 6.35 0.92 6.71
N LYS A 113 5.81 0.90 7.93
CA LYS A 113 4.96 -0.22 8.38
C LYS A 113 3.70 -0.33 7.54
N GLU A 114 3.06 0.80 7.22
CA GLU A 114 1.87 0.81 6.36
C GLU A 114 2.20 0.30 4.95
N ARG A 115 3.35 0.70 4.41
CA ARG A 115 3.88 0.17 3.14
C ARG A 115 4.08 -1.34 3.22
N MET A 116 4.80 -1.83 4.23
CA MET A 116 5.10 -3.26 4.39
C MET A 116 3.82 -4.08 4.50
N ALA A 117 2.83 -3.59 5.24
CA ALA A 117 1.56 -4.28 5.42
C ALA A 117 0.72 -4.25 4.13
N THR A 118 0.69 -3.15 3.40
CA THR A 118 0.05 -3.07 2.07
C THR A 118 0.69 -4.02 1.05
N MET A 119 2.02 -4.07 1.01
CA MET A 119 2.77 -5.01 0.17
C MET A 119 2.56 -6.46 0.62
N GLY A 120 2.41 -6.69 1.93
CA GLY A 120 2.10 -7.99 2.51
C GLY A 120 0.81 -8.60 1.97
N ILE A 121 -0.24 -7.79 1.85
CA ILE A 121 -1.53 -8.22 1.26
C ILE A 121 -1.32 -8.70 -0.18
N HIS A 122 -0.58 -7.93 -1.00
CA HIS A 122 -0.31 -8.33 -2.38
C HIS A 122 0.50 -9.63 -2.45
N ASN A 123 1.49 -9.80 -1.58
CA ASN A 123 2.29 -11.02 -1.50
C ASN A 123 1.44 -12.24 -1.11
N GLU A 124 0.44 -12.06 -0.24
CA GLU A 124 -0.51 -13.12 0.13
C GLU A 124 -1.37 -13.55 -1.07
N ILE A 125 -1.86 -12.60 -1.88
CA ILE A 125 -2.58 -12.90 -3.12
C ILE A 125 -1.71 -13.76 -4.06
N LEU A 126 -0.46 -13.36 -4.28
CA LEU A 126 0.48 -14.11 -5.12
C LEU A 126 0.73 -15.52 -4.56
N LYS A 127 0.89 -15.64 -3.24
CA LYS A 127 1.09 -16.92 -2.56
C LYS A 127 -0.10 -17.85 -2.75
N ILE A 128 -1.33 -17.37 -2.57
CA ILE A 128 -2.55 -18.17 -2.79
C ILE A 128 -2.61 -18.62 -4.25
N ALA A 129 -2.41 -17.69 -5.19
CA ALA A 129 -2.46 -18.02 -6.60
C ALA A 129 -1.43 -19.07 -7.02
N GLN A 130 -0.19 -18.95 -6.55
CA GLN A 130 0.87 -19.92 -6.80
C GLN A 130 0.58 -21.27 -6.16
N THR A 131 0.10 -21.28 -4.90
CA THR A 131 -0.16 -22.52 -4.14
C THR A 131 -1.27 -23.36 -4.78
N TYR A 132 -2.30 -22.71 -5.30
CA TYR A 132 -3.47 -23.38 -5.87
C TYR A 132 -3.51 -23.37 -7.42
N GLY A 133 -2.45 -22.89 -8.08
CA GLY A 133 -2.35 -22.86 -9.54
C GLY A 133 -3.37 -21.93 -10.23
N ILE A 134 -3.84 -20.89 -9.53
CA ILE A 134 -4.79 -19.92 -10.06
C ILE A 134 -4.03 -18.93 -10.95
N LYS A 135 -4.49 -18.79 -12.20
CA LYS A 135 -3.96 -17.78 -13.13
C LYS A 135 -4.61 -16.44 -12.83
N LEU A 136 -3.87 -15.56 -12.15
CA LEU A 136 -4.29 -14.18 -11.94
C LEU A 136 -4.18 -13.39 -13.26
N SER A 137 -5.16 -12.50 -13.51
CA SER A 137 -5.06 -11.50 -14.59
C SER A 137 -3.99 -10.43 -14.31
N GLY A 138 -3.45 -10.37 -13.09
CA GLY A 138 -2.40 -9.43 -12.69
C GLY A 138 -2.88 -8.01 -12.37
N ILE A 139 -4.18 -7.72 -12.56
CA ILE A 139 -4.76 -6.39 -12.38
C ILE A 139 -5.77 -6.44 -11.24
N ASN A 140 -5.64 -5.50 -10.30
CA ASN A 140 -6.61 -5.30 -9.22
C ASN A 140 -7.84 -4.54 -9.78
N PRO A 141 -9.08 -5.05 -9.66
CA PRO A 141 -10.26 -4.38 -10.19
C PRO A 141 -10.68 -3.14 -9.37
N TYR A 142 -10.19 -2.98 -8.15
CA TYR A 142 -10.61 -1.92 -7.21
C TYR A 142 -9.68 -0.71 -7.17
N THR A 143 -8.52 -0.77 -7.82
CA THR A 143 -7.57 0.35 -7.88
C THR A 143 -6.68 0.25 -9.11
N THR A 144 -6.27 1.39 -9.63
CA THR A 144 -5.26 1.48 -10.71
C THR A 144 -3.83 1.41 -10.17
N LEU A 145 -3.64 1.49 -8.85
CA LEU A 145 -2.32 1.47 -8.22
C LEU A 145 -1.76 0.06 -8.19
N SER A 146 -0.57 -0.11 -8.75
CA SER A 146 0.19 -1.35 -8.62
C SER A 146 1.12 -1.31 -7.39
N PRO A 147 1.53 -2.49 -6.87
CA PRO A 147 2.56 -2.56 -5.84
C PRO A 147 3.87 -1.89 -6.24
N GLN A 148 4.20 -1.90 -7.55
CA GLN A 148 5.39 -1.25 -8.08
C GLN A 148 5.28 0.28 -8.02
N ASP A 149 4.09 0.84 -8.29
CA ASP A 149 3.85 2.28 -8.16
C ASP A 149 4.07 2.74 -6.72
N ILE A 150 3.55 1.97 -5.76
CA ILE A 150 3.74 2.24 -4.32
C ILE A 150 5.23 2.21 -3.95
N SER A 151 5.97 1.20 -4.39
CA SER A 151 7.41 1.12 -4.12
C SER A 151 8.17 2.28 -4.73
N THR A 152 7.86 2.63 -5.97
CA THR A 152 8.55 3.71 -6.71
C THR A 152 8.31 5.08 -6.06
N LYS A 153 7.07 5.37 -5.67
CA LYS A 153 6.74 6.60 -4.93
C LYS A 153 7.42 6.64 -3.56
N TRP A 154 7.43 5.53 -2.84
CA TRP A 154 8.12 5.43 -1.56
C TRP A 154 9.62 5.71 -1.68
N ASP A 155 10.28 5.11 -2.67
CA ASP A 155 11.71 5.33 -2.93
C ASP A 155 12.00 6.80 -3.27
N THR A 156 11.08 7.45 -3.98
CA THR A 156 11.16 8.88 -4.31
C THR A 156 11.05 9.75 -3.05
N VAL A 157 10.07 9.50 -2.18
CA VAL A 157 9.96 10.17 -0.87
C VAL A 157 11.26 9.99 -0.07
N LYS A 158 11.76 8.75 0.04
CA LYS A 158 13.00 8.43 0.76
C LYS A 158 14.23 9.14 0.19
N HIS A 159 14.28 9.37 -1.11
CA HIS A 159 15.34 10.12 -1.76
C HIS A 159 15.24 11.64 -1.51
N LEU A 160 14.03 12.19 -1.48
CA LEU A 160 13.79 13.62 -1.26
C LEU A 160 14.06 14.07 0.18
N VAL A 161 13.86 13.20 1.18
CA VAL A 161 14.13 13.54 2.59
C VAL A 161 15.55 14.08 2.84
N PRO A 162 16.64 13.37 2.49
CA PRO A 162 18.00 13.88 2.73
C PRO A 162 18.32 15.13 1.89
N LEU A 163 17.70 15.28 0.72
CA LEU A 163 17.87 16.48 -0.10
C LEU A 163 17.25 17.70 0.60
N ARG A 164 16.05 17.53 1.18
CA ARG A 164 15.39 18.57 1.96
C ARG A 164 16.20 18.95 3.21
N ASP A 165 16.74 17.96 3.92
CA ASP A 165 17.65 18.17 5.05
C ASP A 165 18.85 19.05 4.63
N GLN A 166 19.48 18.76 3.49
CA GLN A 166 20.60 19.55 2.98
C GLN A 166 20.19 21.00 2.67
N MET A 167 19.08 21.21 1.97
CA MET A 167 18.58 22.55 1.62
C MET A 167 18.29 23.39 2.88
N LEU A 168 17.69 22.78 3.90
CA LEU A 168 17.42 23.46 5.17
C LEU A 168 18.72 23.83 5.89
N GLN A 169 19.73 22.96 5.90
CA GLN A 169 21.02 23.25 6.53
C GLN A 169 21.80 24.36 5.82
N GLU A 170 21.78 24.39 4.49
CA GLU A 170 22.37 25.47 3.71
C GLU A 170 21.72 26.82 4.02
N GLU A 171 20.39 26.85 4.18
CA GLU A 171 19.68 28.06 4.57
C GLU A 171 19.99 28.48 6.01
N VAL A 172 20.10 27.54 6.96
CA VAL A 172 20.56 27.86 8.32
C VAL A 172 21.92 28.56 8.29
N ALA A 173 22.88 28.01 7.55
CA ALA A 173 24.22 28.60 7.45
C ALA A 173 24.15 30.03 6.90
N ARG A 174 23.30 30.26 5.90
CA ARG A 174 23.05 31.59 5.31
C ARG A 174 22.45 32.56 6.31
N GLN A 175 21.40 32.17 7.04
CA GLN A 175 20.75 33.02 8.04
C GLN A 175 21.67 33.32 9.22
N GLN A 176 22.49 32.36 9.66
CA GLN A 176 23.51 32.59 10.68
C GLN A 176 24.58 33.57 10.21
N ALA A 177 25.03 33.48 8.95
CA ALA A 177 25.98 34.43 8.38
C ALA A 177 25.38 35.85 8.31
N ASN A 178 24.12 35.98 7.87
CA ASN A 178 23.40 37.24 7.82
C ASN A 178 23.28 37.88 9.22
N GLU A 179 22.94 37.10 10.24
CA GLU A 179 22.83 37.57 11.62
C GLU A 179 24.19 38.03 12.18
N ARG A 180 25.28 37.31 11.86
CA ARG A 180 26.63 37.76 12.23
C ARG A 180 26.97 39.12 11.62
N LEU A 181 26.66 39.32 10.34
CA LEU A 181 26.88 40.61 9.65
C LEU A 181 26.06 41.74 10.29
N ARG A 182 24.78 41.47 10.62
CA ARG A 182 23.92 42.43 11.31
C ARG A 182 24.51 42.85 12.66
N ARG A 183 24.97 41.88 13.46
CA ARG A 183 25.61 42.15 14.76
C ARG A 183 26.91 42.92 14.64
N GLN A 184 27.76 42.58 13.67
CA GLN A 184 29.02 43.29 13.42
C GLN A 184 28.77 44.74 13.01
N PHE A 185 27.82 44.97 12.10
CA PHE A 185 27.43 46.31 11.69
C PHE A 185 26.90 47.11 12.88
N ALA A 186 25.98 46.54 13.65
CA ALA A 186 25.43 47.20 14.84
C ALA A 186 26.52 47.54 15.86
N ALA A 187 27.46 46.64 16.13
CA ALA A 187 28.56 46.88 17.05
C ALA A 187 29.43 48.08 16.61
N GLN A 188 29.77 48.18 15.33
CA GLN A 188 30.56 49.30 14.81
C GLN A 188 29.74 50.60 14.77
N ALA A 189 28.50 50.55 14.31
CA ALA A 189 27.61 51.71 14.25
C ALA A 189 27.34 52.29 15.64
N ASN A 190 27.20 51.44 16.67
CA ASN A 190 26.99 51.85 18.05
C ASN A 190 28.22 52.52 18.68
N ILE A 191 29.42 52.33 18.13
CA ILE A 191 30.63 53.05 18.53
C ILE A 191 30.74 54.39 17.77
N ILE A 192 30.55 54.33 16.46
CA ILE A 192 30.75 55.49 15.57
C ILE A 192 29.64 56.54 15.76
N GLY A 193 28.39 56.12 15.93
CA GLY A 193 27.24 57.02 16.08
C GLY A 193 27.42 58.04 17.22
N PRO A 194 27.66 57.59 18.46
CA PRO A 194 27.94 58.50 19.58
C PRO A 194 29.16 59.38 19.34
N TRP A 195 30.24 58.85 18.74
CA TRP A 195 31.44 59.62 18.44
C TRP A 195 31.15 60.79 17.48
N ILE A 196 30.38 60.55 16.41
CA ILE A 196 29.94 61.61 15.49
C ILE A 196 29.11 62.65 16.24
N GLN A 197 28.18 62.21 17.07
CA GLN A 197 27.30 63.11 17.82
C GLN A 197 28.10 64.02 18.76
N THR A 198 29.05 63.48 19.53
CA THR A 198 29.95 64.28 20.38
C THR A 198 30.76 65.28 19.57
N LYS A 199 31.31 64.89 18.41
CA LYS A 199 32.08 65.82 17.56
C LYS A 199 31.23 66.93 16.95
N MET A 200 29.97 66.65 16.63
CA MET A 200 29.03 67.63 16.11
C MET A 200 28.55 68.61 17.18
N GLU A 201 28.35 68.17 18.42
CA GLU A 201 27.98 69.02 19.55
C GLU A 201 29.11 69.97 19.95
N VAL A 202 30.35 69.49 20.02
CA VAL A 202 31.52 70.34 20.33
C VAL A 202 31.71 71.46 19.29
N ARG A 203 31.41 71.20 18.01
CA ARG A 203 31.46 72.22 16.94
C ARG A 203 30.34 73.26 17.00
N LYS A 204 29.25 73.04 17.75
CA LYS A 204 28.17 74.03 17.92
C LYS A 204 28.43 75.03 19.06
N ILE A 205 29.42 74.75 19.92
CA ILE A 205 29.72 75.54 21.12
C ILE A 205 30.93 76.48 20.89
N GLN A 206 31.59 76.38 19.73
CA GLN A 206 32.59 77.32 19.20
C GLN A 206 31.97 78.22 18.14
#